data_AF-A0A442BAS9-F1
#
_entry.id   AF-A0A442BAS9-F1
#
_cell.length_a   1.000
_cell.length_b   1.000
_cell.length_c   1.000
_cell.angle_alpha   90.00
_cell.angle_beta   90.00
_cell.angle_gamma   90.00
#
_symmetry.space_group_name_H-M   'P 1'
#
loop_
_entity.id
_entity.type
_entity.pdbx_description
1 polymer ?
#
loop_
_entity_poly.entity_id
_entity_poly.type
_entity_poly.pdbx_seq_one_letter_code
_entity_poly.pdbx_strand_id
1 'polypeptide(L)'
;MTELAYHPVFEQQPSDEFVSAWLEHIRTTGYPETFGNVTTTHPPKDGKVVLLSSDIKVPVLRREGQEWVPCPICSPTGKKFKVGRGAWFPEEKAVRFIGNKCAARHFGELYAEAEERFKVEARCRQLVAAWAGLLGRRSELLTLIDEARPIAEALSFVREQIDDQAPGFSDFLYMDLAKRQGELSIKNDTGLRDQKGQVILETVVLGQVYGYVFLKRGFAPQNVLREAKAFLTAMDTPLPPWSPGGSDDAATVEVLSRGGQALKMMKAVRETVALIDNAQRFLSSFTMSLLERWGRNEQSPFRSLTFTQTGKQILLRSVSFAGEHYANALVPDAALMTLPYHPDTLDPLTSERPL
;
A
#
# COMPACT_ATOMS: atom_id res chain seq x y z
N MET A 1 23.30 41.48 -3.60
CA MET A 1 22.65 41.13 -4.89
C MET A 1 23.36 39.91 -5.42
N THR A 2 22.63 38.84 -5.73
CA THR A 2 23.24 37.63 -6.29
C THR A 2 23.67 37.93 -7.73
N GLU A 3 24.96 37.75 -8.03
CA GLU A 3 25.47 37.86 -9.39
C GLU A 3 24.89 36.73 -10.25
N LEU A 4 24.48 37.04 -11.47
CA LEU A 4 23.95 36.02 -12.38
C LEU A 4 25.10 35.20 -12.94
N ALA A 5 24.96 33.88 -12.89
CA ALA A 5 25.98 32.94 -13.30
C ALA A 5 25.42 31.95 -14.33
N TYR A 6 26.23 31.63 -15.34
CA TYR A 6 25.92 30.67 -16.39
C TYR A 6 26.97 29.56 -16.40
N HIS A 7 26.52 28.31 -16.27
CA HIS A 7 27.38 27.13 -16.09
C HIS A 7 27.00 26.02 -17.09
N PRO A 8 27.50 26.08 -18.34
CA PRO A 8 27.23 25.09 -19.37
C PRO A 8 28.16 23.88 -19.26
N VAL A 9 28.13 23.17 -18.13
CA VAL A 9 29.10 22.10 -17.80
C VAL A 9 28.56 20.67 -17.99
N PHE A 10 27.28 20.52 -18.31
CA PHE A 10 26.60 19.22 -18.37
C PHE A 10 26.32 18.79 -19.82
N GLU A 11 27.29 18.14 -20.43
CA GLU A 11 27.18 17.52 -21.78
C GLU A 11 26.06 16.48 -21.88
N GLN A 12 25.75 15.83 -20.75
CA GLN A 12 24.69 14.84 -20.61
C GLN A 12 23.86 15.17 -19.36
N GLN A 13 22.74 14.46 -19.19
CA GLN A 13 21.92 14.59 -17.99
C GLN A 13 22.79 14.42 -16.74
N PRO A 14 22.74 15.35 -15.78
CA PRO A 14 23.49 15.24 -14.53
C PRO A 14 23.21 13.94 -13.80
N SER A 15 24.23 13.40 -13.15
CA SER A 15 24.13 12.12 -12.42
C SER A 15 23.29 12.24 -11.14
N ASP A 16 22.82 11.09 -10.63
CA ASP A 16 22.03 11.04 -9.41
C ASP A 16 22.87 11.49 -8.17
N GLU A 17 24.20 11.38 -8.20
CA GLU A 17 25.09 11.93 -7.17
C GLU A 17 25.08 13.46 -7.14
N PHE A 18 25.09 14.10 -8.32
CA PHE A 18 24.98 15.57 -8.41
C PHE A 18 23.64 16.04 -7.83
N VAL A 19 22.54 15.38 -8.21
CA VAL A 19 21.20 15.71 -7.71
C VAL A 19 21.12 15.51 -6.19
N SER A 20 21.67 14.40 -5.69
CA SER A 20 21.73 14.11 -4.25
C SER A 20 22.51 15.16 -3.46
N ALA A 21 23.70 15.54 -3.94
CA ALA A 21 24.53 16.57 -3.32
C ALA A 21 23.84 17.95 -3.33
N TRP A 22 23.16 18.27 -4.43
CA TRP A 22 22.38 19.51 -4.57
C TRP A 22 21.18 19.56 -3.62
N LEU A 23 20.42 18.46 -3.49
CA LEU A 23 19.32 18.34 -2.53
C LEU A 23 19.80 18.52 -1.08
N GLU A 24 20.94 17.94 -0.74
CA GLU A 24 21.56 18.09 0.57
C GLU A 24 21.96 19.55 0.85
N HIS A 25 22.55 20.23 -0.14
CA HIS A 25 22.86 21.66 -0.05
C HIS A 25 21.62 22.50 0.20
N ILE A 26 20.51 22.24 -0.50
CA ILE A 26 19.23 22.95 -0.28
C ILE A 26 18.71 22.70 1.13
N ARG A 27 18.76 21.45 1.60
CA ARG A 27 18.32 21.08 2.95
C ARG A 27 19.14 21.82 4.01
N THR A 28 20.45 21.93 3.80
CA THR A 28 21.39 22.54 4.74
C THR A 28 21.31 24.06 4.74
N THR A 29 21.35 24.69 3.58
CA THR A 29 21.51 26.14 3.45
C THR A 29 20.20 26.87 3.17
N GLY A 30 19.24 26.24 2.49
CA GLY A 30 18.08 26.92 1.93
C GLY A 30 18.36 27.73 0.66
N TYR A 31 19.58 27.68 0.09
CA TYR A 31 20.00 28.45 -1.09
C TYR A 31 20.30 27.55 -2.29
N PRO A 32 19.28 27.04 -3.00
CA PRO A 32 19.46 26.23 -4.20
C PRO A 32 20.31 26.90 -5.29
N GLU A 33 20.22 28.23 -5.39
CA GLU A 33 20.89 29.05 -6.40
C GLU A 33 22.39 29.26 -6.15
N THR A 34 22.89 28.91 -4.96
CA THR A 34 24.31 29.05 -4.62
C THR A 34 25.08 27.74 -4.74
N PHE A 35 24.41 26.65 -5.12
CA PHE A 35 25.09 25.38 -5.33
C PHE A 35 25.97 25.43 -6.58
N GLY A 36 27.12 24.75 -6.51
CA GLY A 36 28.07 24.71 -7.61
C GLY A 36 27.44 24.24 -8.92
N ASN A 37 27.79 24.90 -10.02
CA ASN A 37 27.32 24.60 -11.38
C ASN A 37 25.81 24.79 -11.62
N VAL A 38 25.09 25.44 -10.70
CA VAL A 38 23.69 25.84 -10.93
C VAL A 38 23.65 27.21 -11.61
N THR A 39 23.07 27.24 -12.80
CA THR A 39 22.85 28.45 -13.59
C THR A 39 21.68 29.26 -13.02
N THR A 40 21.84 30.58 -12.96
CA THR A 40 20.83 31.53 -12.47
C THR A 40 20.29 32.47 -13.55
N THR A 41 20.85 32.45 -14.77
CA THR A 41 20.35 33.21 -15.93
C THR A 41 19.05 32.62 -16.50
N HIS A 42 18.37 33.40 -17.35
CA HIS A 42 17.17 32.95 -18.06
C HIS A 42 17.43 31.68 -18.89
N PRO A 43 16.51 30.70 -18.90
CA PRO A 43 16.54 29.58 -19.83
C PRO A 43 16.09 30.01 -21.24
N PRO A 44 16.34 29.18 -22.26
CA PRO A 44 15.85 29.41 -23.62
C PRO A 44 14.32 29.28 -23.62
N LYS A 45 13.63 30.11 -24.41
CA LYS A 45 12.15 30.15 -24.44
C LYS A 45 11.52 28.86 -24.93
N ASP A 46 12.18 28.20 -25.90
CA ASP A 46 11.65 27.02 -26.60
C ASP A 46 12.54 25.78 -26.37
N GLY A 47 13.41 25.79 -25.36
CA GLY A 47 14.33 24.68 -25.10
C GLY A 47 13.66 23.51 -24.38
N LYS A 48 14.15 22.30 -24.63
CA LYS A 48 13.69 21.09 -23.94
C LYS A 48 13.99 21.18 -22.45
N VAL A 49 13.00 20.86 -21.63
CA VAL A 49 13.16 20.79 -20.17
C VAL A 49 13.25 19.33 -19.76
N VAL A 50 14.29 18.96 -19.01
CA VAL A 50 14.41 17.65 -18.37
C VAL A 50 14.43 17.84 -16.86
N LEU A 51 13.43 17.33 -16.16
CA LEU A 51 13.38 17.45 -14.70
C LEU A 51 14.34 16.46 -14.05
N LEU A 52 15.07 16.94 -13.04
CA LEU A 52 16.04 16.17 -12.28
C LEU A 52 15.53 15.80 -10.89
N SER A 53 14.48 16.47 -10.41
CA SER A 53 13.94 16.27 -9.07
C SER A 53 12.42 16.34 -9.05
N SER A 54 11.83 15.77 -7.99
CA SER A 54 10.47 16.08 -7.59
C SER A 54 10.37 17.52 -7.07
N ASP A 55 9.17 17.92 -6.63
CA ASP A 55 8.97 19.23 -6.00
C ASP A 55 9.78 19.35 -4.70
N ILE A 56 10.65 20.36 -4.66
CA ILE A 56 11.49 20.68 -3.51
C ILE A 56 10.89 21.88 -2.81
N LYS A 57 10.44 21.67 -1.56
CA LYS A 57 10.06 22.76 -0.64
C LYS A 57 11.32 23.30 0.02
N VAL A 58 11.72 24.51 -0.35
CA VAL A 58 12.93 25.14 0.16
C VAL A 58 12.73 25.56 1.62
N PRO A 59 13.67 25.25 2.54
CA PRO A 59 13.57 25.63 3.94
C PRO A 59 13.84 27.13 4.13
N VAL A 60 12.86 27.98 3.77
CA VAL A 60 13.00 29.45 3.78
C VAL A 60 13.40 30.01 5.15
N LEU A 61 13.12 29.33 6.26
CA LEU A 61 13.55 29.74 7.60
C LEU A 61 15.08 29.77 7.77
N ARG A 62 15.81 29.06 6.90
CA ARG A 62 17.28 29.06 6.88
C ARG A 62 17.87 30.17 6.01
N ARG A 63 17.02 30.86 5.24
CA ARG A 63 17.42 31.99 4.41
C ARG A 63 17.36 33.28 5.23
N GLU A 64 18.33 34.14 5.03
CA GLU A 64 18.31 35.52 5.53
C GLU A 64 17.01 36.20 5.12
N GLY A 65 16.37 36.89 6.08
CA GLY A 65 15.07 37.55 5.87
C GLY A 65 13.90 36.62 5.54
N GLN A 66 14.07 35.29 5.66
CA GLN A 66 13.08 34.27 5.28
C GLN A 66 12.59 34.40 3.83
N GLU A 67 13.52 34.83 2.97
CA GLU A 67 13.22 35.25 1.62
C GLU A 67 12.88 34.08 0.71
N TRP A 68 12.12 34.36 -0.35
CA TRP A 68 11.81 33.36 -1.36
C TRP A 68 12.98 33.22 -2.33
N VAL A 69 12.98 32.13 -3.09
CA VAL A 69 14.06 31.83 -4.03
C VAL A 69 13.90 32.68 -5.30
N PRO A 70 15.01 33.21 -5.86
CA PRO A 70 14.99 33.86 -7.16
C PRO A 70 14.57 32.89 -8.28
N CYS A 71 13.85 33.39 -9.29
CA CYS A 71 13.36 32.54 -10.38
C CYS A 71 14.06 32.85 -11.70
N PRO A 72 14.87 31.93 -12.25
CA PRO A 72 15.55 32.17 -13.52
C PRO A 72 14.55 32.37 -14.68
N ILE A 73 13.30 31.93 -14.56
CA ILE A 73 12.28 32.13 -15.60
C ILE A 73 11.69 33.54 -15.53
N CYS A 74 11.14 33.94 -14.38
CA CYS A 74 10.37 35.18 -14.27
C CYS A 74 11.20 36.41 -13.88
N SER A 75 12.21 36.22 -13.03
CA SER A 75 13.04 37.29 -12.49
C SER A 75 14.29 36.68 -11.84
N PRO A 76 15.40 36.56 -12.58
CA PRO A 76 16.64 35.92 -12.12
C PRO A 76 17.20 36.48 -10.81
N THR A 77 16.92 37.74 -10.52
CA THR A 77 17.32 38.42 -9.27
C THR A 77 16.17 38.62 -8.29
N GLY A 78 14.92 38.40 -8.72
CA GLY A 78 13.73 38.65 -7.93
C GLY A 78 13.19 37.40 -7.25
N LYS A 79 12.85 37.51 -5.97
CA LYS A 79 12.33 36.43 -5.11
C LYS A 79 10.91 36.05 -5.54
N LYS A 80 10.68 34.82 -6.03
CA LYS A 80 9.39 34.44 -6.66
C LYS A 80 8.73 33.17 -6.13
N PHE A 81 9.46 32.23 -5.53
CA PHE A 81 8.83 30.96 -5.12
C PHE A 81 9.49 30.29 -3.91
N LYS A 82 8.73 29.40 -3.26
CA LYS A 82 9.19 28.52 -2.16
C LYS A 82 9.29 27.04 -2.55
N VAL A 83 8.67 26.67 -3.66
CA VAL A 83 8.61 25.30 -4.19
C VAL A 83 9.03 25.31 -5.65
N GLY A 84 10.05 24.51 -5.98
CA GLY A 84 10.59 24.41 -7.33
C GLY A 84 11.22 23.05 -7.60
N ARG A 85 11.82 22.90 -8.77
CA ARG A 85 12.45 21.67 -9.23
C ARG A 85 13.80 21.95 -9.88
N GLY A 86 14.70 20.98 -9.80
CA GLY A 86 15.90 20.97 -10.62
C GLY A 86 15.54 20.61 -12.03
N ALA A 87 16.03 21.39 -12.99
CA ALA A 87 15.84 21.13 -14.40
C ALA A 87 17.15 21.27 -15.15
N TRP A 88 17.44 20.31 -16.01
CA TRP A 88 18.50 20.35 -16.99
C TRP A 88 17.94 20.80 -18.34
N PHE A 89 18.68 21.69 -19.00
CA PHE A 89 18.38 22.23 -20.31
C PHE A 89 19.45 21.70 -21.28
N PRO A 90 19.15 20.64 -22.05
CA PRO A 90 20.14 19.95 -22.87
C PRO A 90 20.84 20.85 -23.89
N GLU A 91 20.12 21.80 -24.48
CA GLU A 91 20.64 22.71 -25.51
C GLU A 91 21.71 23.66 -24.95
N GLU A 92 21.59 24.02 -23.69
CA GLU A 92 22.53 24.91 -23.00
C GLU A 92 23.52 24.17 -22.10
N LYS A 93 23.37 22.85 -21.95
CA LYS A 93 24.21 22.03 -21.07
C LYS A 93 24.22 22.54 -19.62
N ALA A 94 23.10 23.12 -19.18
CA ALA A 94 23.00 23.88 -17.94
C ALA A 94 21.88 23.37 -17.04
N VAL A 95 22.12 23.38 -15.72
CA VAL A 95 21.11 23.05 -14.70
C VAL A 95 20.61 24.33 -14.05
N ARG A 96 19.30 24.42 -13.82
CA ARG A 96 18.67 25.53 -13.10
C ARG A 96 17.70 25.02 -12.05
N PHE A 97 17.44 25.85 -11.05
CA PHE A 97 16.33 25.66 -10.14
C PHE A 97 15.13 26.52 -10.55
N ILE A 98 14.06 25.89 -11.00
CA ILE A 98 12.90 26.57 -11.58
C ILE A 98 11.68 26.47 -10.66
N GLY A 99 10.92 27.56 -10.55
CA GLY A 99 9.66 27.55 -9.80
C GLY A 99 8.59 26.80 -10.58
N ASN A 100 7.92 25.83 -9.95
CA ASN A 100 6.98 24.91 -10.63
C ASN A 100 5.87 25.67 -11.39
N LYS A 101 5.19 26.62 -10.72
CA LYS A 101 4.15 27.47 -11.35
C LYS A 101 4.69 28.38 -12.47
N CYS A 102 5.93 28.84 -12.33
CA CYS A 102 6.59 29.71 -13.31
C CYS A 102 6.91 28.92 -14.58
N ALA A 103 7.44 27.71 -14.41
CA ALA A 103 7.79 26.80 -15.49
C ALA A 103 6.57 26.31 -16.27
N ALA A 104 5.51 25.88 -15.56
CA ALA A 104 4.26 25.47 -16.20
C ALA A 104 3.64 26.58 -17.06
N ARG A 105 3.70 27.85 -16.61
CA ARG A 105 3.22 28.99 -17.39
C ARG A 105 4.10 29.32 -18.59
N HIS A 106 5.42 29.20 -18.42
CA HIS A 106 6.38 29.64 -19.44
C HIS A 106 6.54 28.63 -20.57
N PHE A 107 6.68 27.35 -20.23
CA PHE A 107 6.95 26.27 -21.18
C PHE A 107 5.68 25.52 -21.61
N GLY A 108 4.55 25.70 -20.91
CA GLY A 108 3.27 25.08 -21.28
C GLY A 108 3.37 23.56 -21.38
N GLU A 109 3.02 23.03 -22.56
CA GLU A 109 3.00 21.60 -22.87
C GLU A 109 4.37 20.94 -22.69
N LEU A 110 5.47 21.60 -23.04
CA LEU A 110 6.83 21.06 -22.89
C LEU A 110 7.16 20.73 -21.43
N TYR A 111 6.66 21.52 -20.48
CA TYR A 111 6.84 21.23 -19.06
C TYR A 111 5.94 20.10 -18.59
N ALA A 112 4.71 20.00 -19.10
CA ALA A 112 3.81 18.90 -18.78
C ALA A 112 4.39 17.55 -19.26
N GLU A 113 4.95 17.51 -20.48
CA GLU A 113 5.66 16.33 -21.00
C GLU A 113 6.87 15.97 -20.14
N ALA A 114 7.65 16.96 -19.72
CA ALA A 114 8.79 16.75 -18.82
C ALA A 114 8.37 16.20 -17.45
N GLU A 115 7.22 16.64 -16.92
CA GLU A 115 6.64 16.11 -15.69
C GLU A 115 6.20 14.65 -15.83
N GLU A 116 5.48 14.30 -16.89
CA GLU A 116 5.04 12.92 -17.13
C GLU A 116 6.24 11.99 -17.35
N ARG A 117 7.23 12.42 -18.14
CA ARG A 117 8.47 11.68 -18.32
C ARG A 117 9.19 11.46 -16.99
N PHE A 118 9.33 12.50 -16.17
CA PHE A 118 9.98 12.37 -14.86
C PHE A 118 9.25 11.39 -13.94
N LYS A 119 7.91 11.41 -13.91
CA LYS A 119 7.10 10.46 -13.13
C LYS A 119 7.35 9.02 -13.60
N VAL A 120 7.35 8.80 -14.91
CA VAL A 120 7.62 7.48 -15.51
C VAL A 120 9.03 7.01 -15.15
N GLU A 121 10.05 7.85 -15.34
CA GLU A 121 11.44 7.50 -15.02
C GLU A 121 11.64 7.25 -13.52
N ALA A 122 11.07 8.08 -12.65
CA ALA A 122 11.11 7.87 -11.20
C ALA A 122 10.44 6.55 -10.80
N ARG A 123 9.31 6.22 -11.43
CA ARG A 123 8.62 4.94 -11.21
C ARG A 123 9.47 3.76 -11.70
N CYS A 124 10.07 3.83 -12.88
CA CYS A 124 10.96 2.80 -13.38
C CYS A 124 12.18 2.58 -12.47
N ARG A 125 12.85 3.65 -12.01
CA ARG A 125 13.93 3.54 -11.01
C ARG A 125 13.49 2.76 -9.77
N GLN A 126 12.32 3.11 -9.22
CA GLN A 126 11.75 2.42 -8.06
C GLN A 126 11.50 0.93 -8.35
N LEU A 127 10.94 0.62 -9.53
CA LEU A 127 10.60 -0.75 -9.91
C LEU A 127 11.83 -1.61 -10.17
N VAL A 128 12.86 -1.07 -10.82
CA VAL A 128 14.15 -1.74 -11.04
C VAL A 128 14.81 -2.06 -9.70
N ALA A 129 14.86 -1.09 -8.78
CA ALA A 129 15.40 -1.31 -7.44
C ALA A 129 14.61 -2.38 -6.65
N ALA A 130 13.27 -2.31 -6.70
CA ALA A 130 12.41 -3.29 -6.05
C ALA A 130 12.58 -4.70 -6.67
N TRP A 131 12.75 -4.79 -7.98
CA TRP A 131 12.96 -6.07 -8.67
C TRP A 131 14.23 -6.77 -8.19
N ALA A 132 15.34 -6.03 -8.06
CA ALA A 132 16.59 -6.58 -7.53
C ALA A 132 16.44 -7.11 -6.10
N GLY A 133 15.75 -6.35 -5.23
CA GLY A 133 15.43 -6.80 -3.87
C GLY A 133 14.56 -8.07 -3.86
N LEU A 134 13.56 -8.16 -4.74
CA LEU A 134 12.71 -9.34 -4.85
C LEU A 134 13.45 -10.58 -5.35
N LEU A 135 14.36 -10.42 -6.32
CA LEU A 135 15.20 -11.52 -6.77
C LEU A 135 16.05 -12.08 -5.63
N GLY A 136 16.63 -11.21 -4.80
CA GLY A 136 17.41 -11.62 -3.62
C GLY A 136 16.61 -12.42 -2.60
N ARG A 137 15.29 -12.17 -2.50
CA ARG A 137 14.38 -12.80 -1.52
C ARG A 137 13.47 -13.87 -2.09
N ARG A 138 13.62 -14.20 -3.36
CA ARG A 138 12.70 -15.08 -4.10
C ARG A 138 12.54 -16.45 -3.44
N SER A 139 13.64 -17.06 -2.99
CA SER A 139 13.60 -18.39 -2.34
C SER A 139 12.79 -18.36 -1.05
N GLU A 140 13.01 -17.36 -0.19
CA GLU A 140 12.27 -17.18 1.06
C GLU A 140 10.77 -16.96 0.82
N LEU A 141 10.42 -16.13 -0.18
CA LEU A 141 9.04 -15.87 -0.55
C LEU A 141 8.35 -17.12 -1.09
N LEU A 142 9.05 -17.94 -1.88
CA LEU A 142 8.53 -19.23 -2.34
C LEU A 142 8.30 -20.20 -1.18
N THR A 143 9.23 -20.26 -0.21
CA THR A 143 9.06 -21.06 1.00
C THR A 143 7.86 -20.60 1.82
N LEU A 144 7.73 -19.29 2.08
CA LEU A 144 6.56 -18.72 2.76
C LEU A 144 5.24 -19.13 2.07
N ILE A 145 5.19 -19.03 0.75
CA ILE A 145 3.99 -19.41 -0.02
C ILE A 145 3.72 -20.91 0.11
N ASP A 146 4.75 -21.75 0.04
CA ASP A 146 4.59 -23.20 0.16
C ASP A 146 4.15 -23.63 1.57
N GLU A 147 4.56 -22.91 2.62
CA GLU A 147 4.12 -23.11 4.00
C GLU A 147 2.69 -22.59 4.24
N ALA A 148 2.33 -21.42 3.70
CA ALA A 148 1.02 -20.81 3.91
C ALA A 148 -0.10 -21.44 3.07
N ARG A 149 0.21 -21.98 1.88
CA ARG A 149 -0.78 -22.58 0.97
C ARG A 149 -1.61 -23.71 1.59
N PRO A 150 -1.04 -24.74 2.24
CA PRO A 150 -1.84 -25.82 2.83
C PRO A 150 -2.81 -25.31 3.91
N ILE A 151 -2.44 -24.26 4.66
CA ILE A 151 -3.31 -23.62 5.63
C ILE A 151 -4.48 -22.93 4.92
N ALA A 152 -4.19 -22.18 3.86
CA ALA A 152 -5.18 -21.50 3.02
C ALA A 152 -6.19 -22.48 2.41
N GLU A 153 -5.71 -23.59 1.84
CA GLU A 153 -6.53 -24.66 1.27
C GLU A 153 -7.44 -25.30 2.32
N ALA A 154 -6.89 -25.60 3.51
CA ALA A 154 -7.67 -26.18 4.61
C ALA A 154 -8.76 -25.22 5.11
N LEU A 155 -8.49 -23.91 5.20
CA LEU A 155 -9.49 -22.91 5.57
C LEU A 155 -10.59 -22.79 4.52
N SER A 156 -10.25 -22.75 3.23
CA SER A 156 -11.25 -22.76 2.16
C SER A 156 -12.10 -24.04 2.21
N PHE A 157 -11.50 -25.19 2.47
CA PHE A 157 -12.24 -26.45 2.63
C PHE A 157 -13.21 -26.43 3.83
N VAL A 158 -12.82 -25.86 4.97
CA VAL A 158 -13.73 -25.67 6.11
C VAL A 158 -14.90 -24.77 5.71
N ARG A 159 -14.60 -23.68 5.01
CA ARG A 159 -15.62 -22.73 4.56
C ARG A 159 -16.61 -23.36 3.58
N GLU A 160 -16.11 -24.10 2.59
CA GLU A 160 -16.94 -24.81 1.60
C GLU A 160 -17.89 -25.80 2.28
N GLN A 161 -17.40 -26.58 3.26
CA GLN A 161 -18.27 -27.47 4.03
C GLN A 161 -19.38 -26.73 4.79
N ILE A 162 -19.09 -25.56 5.37
CA ILE A 162 -20.11 -24.73 6.04
C ILE A 162 -21.14 -24.26 5.01
N ASP A 163 -20.69 -23.76 3.85
CA ASP A 163 -21.60 -23.26 2.81
C ASP A 163 -22.47 -24.38 2.21
N ASP A 164 -21.92 -25.59 2.03
CA ASP A 164 -22.64 -26.75 1.51
C ASP A 164 -23.69 -27.29 2.49
N GLN A 165 -23.33 -27.38 3.78
CA GLN A 165 -24.20 -27.97 4.81
C GLN A 165 -25.20 -26.96 5.38
N ALA A 166 -24.80 -25.68 5.44
CA ALA A 166 -25.60 -24.56 5.94
C ALA A 166 -25.74 -23.43 4.89
N PRO A 167 -26.41 -23.66 3.74
CA PRO A 167 -26.53 -22.66 2.67
C PRO A 167 -27.04 -21.31 3.16
N GLY A 168 -26.36 -20.23 2.76
CA GLY A 168 -26.72 -18.86 3.09
C GLY A 168 -26.28 -18.37 4.48
N PHE A 169 -25.84 -19.26 5.38
CA PHE A 169 -25.40 -18.87 6.73
C PHE A 169 -24.21 -17.91 6.70
N SER A 170 -23.15 -18.28 5.98
CA SER A 170 -21.91 -17.49 5.94
C SER A 170 -22.15 -16.10 5.36
N ASP A 171 -22.93 -16.00 4.29
CA ASP A 171 -23.25 -14.71 3.66
C ASP A 171 -24.06 -13.82 4.60
N PHE A 172 -25.08 -14.38 5.26
CA PHE A 172 -25.88 -13.66 6.26
C PHE A 172 -25.01 -13.15 7.43
N LEU A 173 -24.22 -14.04 8.04
CA LEU A 173 -23.40 -13.68 9.19
C LEU A 173 -22.28 -12.69 8.80
N TYR A 174 -21.66 -12.87 7.62
CA TYR A 174 -20.70 -11.91 7.08
C TYR A 174 -21.33 -10.53 6.92
N MET A 175 -22.52 -10.42 6.34
CA MET A 175 -23.19 -9.14 6.13
C MET A 175 -23.50 -8.43 7.45
N ASP A 176 -23.93 -9.15 8.49
CA ASP A 176 -24.20 -8.53 9.80
C ASP A 176 -22.90 -8.07 10.48
N LEU A 177 -21.88 -8.93 10.51
CA LEU A 177 -20.57 -8.60 11.08
C LEU A 177 -19.88 -7.47 10.34
N ALA A 178 -19.93 -7.44 9.00
CA ALA A 178 -19.32 -6.39 8.20
C ALA A 178 -19.93 -5.01 8.46
N LYS A 179 -21.26 -4.92 8.65
CA LYS A 179 -21.94 -3.66 9.03
C LYS A 179 -21.46 -3.13 10.39
N ARG A 180 -21.08 -4.04 11.29
CA ARG A 180 -20.58 -3.73 12.63
C ARG A 180 -19.06 -3.66 12.70
N GLN A 181 -18.36 -3.85 11.58
CA GLN A 181 -16.90 -3.98 11.53
C GLN A 181 -16.38 -5.07 12.50
N GLY A 182 -17.17 -6.12 12.72
CA GLY A 182 -16.89 -7.21 13.66
C GLY A 182 -17.14 -6.90 15.14
N GLU A 183 -17.52 -5.67 15.51
CA GLU A 183 -17.83 -5.33 16.90
C GLU A 183 -19.22 -5.85 17.29
N LEU A 184 -19.28 -6.71 18.31
CA LEU A 184 -20.54 -7.17 18.88
C LEU A 184 -20.85 -6.37 20.12
N SER A 185 -22.02 -5.73 20.13
CA SER A 185 -22.55 -4.97 21.25
C SER A 185 -24.02 -5.27 21.48
N ILE A 186 -24.45 -5.10 22.72
CA ILE A 186 -25.84 -5.24 23.18
C ILE A 186 -26.27 -3.96 23.88
N LYS A 187 -27.55 -3.63 23.82
CA LYS A 187 -28.16 -2.52 24.53
C LYS A 187 -28.91 -3.05 25.74
N ASN A 188 -28.44 -2.74 26.94
CA ASN A 188 -29.12 -3.10 28.17
C ASN A 188 -30.07 -1.99 28.59
N ASP A 189 -31.29 -2.36 28.97
CA ASP A 189 -32.20 -1.45 29.68
C ASP A 189 -31.62 -1.21 31.09
N THR A 190 -31.27 0.03 31.39
CA THR A 190 -30.70 0.39 32.70
C THR A 190 -31.74 0.44 33.81
N GLY A 191 -33.04 0.31 33.48
CA GLY A 191 -34.15 0.55 34.38
C GLY A 191 -34.40 2.04 34.67
N LEU A 192 -33.56 2.94 34.14
CA LEU A 192 -33.66 4.38 34.30
C LEU A 192 -34.45 4.98 33.13
N ARG A 193 -35.22 6.04 33.44
CA ARG A 193 -35.90 6.85 32.44
C ARG A 193 -35.30 8.25 32.41
N ASP A 194 -35.17 8.81 31.21
CA ASP A 194 -34.77 10.21 31.04
C ASP A 194 -35.89 11.17 31.48
N GLN A 195 -35.63 12.48 31.43
CA GLN A 195 -36.60 13.51 31.79
C GLN A 195 -37.86 13.52 30.91
N LYS A 196 -37.84 12.80 29.77
CA LYS A 196 -38.97 12.64 28.85
C LYS A 196 -39.67 11.29 29.04
N GLY A 197 -39.30 10.51 30.04
CA GLY A 197 -39.86 9.19 30.34
C GLY A 197 -39.36 8.06 29.41
N GLN A 198 -38.37 8.33 28.55
CA GLN A 198 -37.76 7.34 27.66
C GLN A 198 -36.75 6.49 28.41
N VAL A 199 -36.75 5.19 28.12
CA VAL A 199 -35.80 4.23 28.72
C VAL A 199 -34.38 4.58 28.29
N ILE A 200 -33.47 4.70 29.26
CA ILE A 200 -32.05 4.89 29.00
C ILE A 200 -31.44 3.51 28.72
N LEU A 201 -31.00 3.33 27.48
CA LEU A 201 -30.30 2.13 27.03
C LEU A 201 -28.79 2.35 27.13
N GLU A 202 -28.10 1.46 27.83
CA GLU A 202 -26.64 1.42 27.87
C GLU A 202 -26.12 0.45 26.81
N THR A 203 -25.17 0.86 25.97
CA THR A 203 -24.55 -0.03 24.99
C THR A 203 -23.31 -0.68 25.61
N VAL A 204 -23.34 -1.99 25.77
CA VAL A 204 -22.23 -2.81 26.28
C VAL A 204 -21.58 -3.55 25.12
N VAL A 205 -20.30 -3.30 24.89
CA VAL A 205 -19.50 -4.04 23.90
C VAL A 205 -19.17 -5.42 24.45
N LEU A 206 -19.67 -6.47 23.80
CA LEU A 206 -19.36 -7.85 24.13
C LEU A 206 -17.93 -8.24 23.69
N GLY A 207 -17.50 -7.75 22.52
CA GLY A 207 -16.16 -8.01 22.01
C GLY A 207 -16.05 -7.87 20.50
N GLN A 208 -14.85 -8.16 19.98
CA GLN A 208 -14.52 -8.08 18.57
C GLN A 208 -14.44 -9.48 17.94
N VAL A 209 -15.17 -9.70 16.86
CA VAL A 209 -15.05 -10.86 15.99
C VAL A 209 -13.93 -10.60 14.99
N TYR A 210 -12.78 -11.22 15.21
CA TYR A 210 -11.67 -11.18 14.25
C TYR A 210 -11.92 -12.14 13.10
N GLY A 211 -11.42 -11.78 11.92
CA GLY A 211 -11.43 -12.68 10.76
C GLY A 211 -12.79 -13.02 10.16
N TYR A 212 -13.86 -12.26 10.44
CA TYR A 212 -15.17 -12.49 9.83
C TYR A 212 -15.17 -12.47 8.29
N VAL A 213 -14.11 -11.92 7.66
CA VAL A 213 -13.88 -12.00 6.21
C VAL A 213 -13.73 -13.46 5.72
N PHE A 214 -13.39 -14.40 6.59
CA PHE A 214 -13.48 -15.84 6.35
C PHE A 214 -14.85 -16.27 5.79
N LEU A 215 -15.93 -15.60 6.22
CA LEU A 215 -17.31 -15.86 5.80
C LEU A 215 -17.71 -15.14 4.50
N LYS A 216 -16.84 -14.28 3.95
CA LYS A 216 -17.12 -13.54 2.71
C LYS A 216 -17.20 -14.50 1.52
N ARG A 217 -18.23 -14.38 0.68
CA ARG A 217 -18.33 -15.13 -0.58
C ARG A 217 -17.05 -15.03 -1.42
N GLY A 218 -16.60 -16.17 -1.96
CA GLY A 218 -15.38 -16.24 -2.78
C GLY A 218 -14.09 -16.25 -1.96
N PHE A 219 -14.13 -16.66 -0.69
CA PHE A 219 -12.95 -16.86 0.14
C PHE A 219 -12.05 -17.96 -0.44
N ALA A 220 -11.01 -17.56 -1.18
CA ALA A 220 -10.07 -18.46 -1.82
C ALA A 220 -8.62 -17.94 -1.77
N PRO A 221 -8.03 -17.73 -0.57
CA PRO A 221 -6.67 -17.21 -0.42
C PRO A 221 -5.58 -18.06 -1.13
N GLN A 222 -5.78 -19.37 -1.25
CA GLN A 222 -4.91 -20.29 -1.98
C GLN A 222 -4.72 -19.93 -3.46
N ASN A 223 -5.72 -19.31 -4.09
CA ASN A 223 -5.61 -18.88 -5.48
C ASN A 223 -4.59 -17.75 -5.64
N VAL A 224 -4.60 -16.78 -4.72
CA VAL A 224 -3.64 -15.67 -4.71
C VAL A 224 -2.23 -16.20 -4.46
N LEU A 225 -2.05 -17.13 -3.52
CA LEU A 225 -0.77 -17.76 -3.24
C LEU A 225 -0.24 -18.56 -4.45
N ARG A 226 -1.11 -19.28 -5.16
CA ARG A 226 -0.76 -20.01 -6.38
C ARG A 226 -0.31 -19.07 -7.51
N GLU A 227 -1.04 -17.98 -7.73
CA GLU A 227 -0.67 -16.96 -8.72
C GLU A 227 0.67 -16.29 -8.36
N ALA A 228 0.87 -15.97 -7.08
CA ALA A 228 2.14 -15.42 -6.59
C ALA A 228 3.30 -16.40 -6.79
N LYS A 229 3.10 -17.68 -6.51
CA LYS A 229 4.11 -18.73 -6.75
C LYS A 229 4.48 -18.80 -8.23
N ALA A 230 3.49 -18.82 -9.11
CA ALA A 230 3.71 -18.86 -10.56
C ALA A 230 4.47 -17.63 -11.04
N PHE A 231 4.09 -16.43 -10.56
CA PHE A 231 4.78 -15.19 -10.86
C PHE A 231 6.24 -15.21 -10.39
N LEU A 232 6.51 -15.54 -9.13
CA LEU A 232 7.87 -15.64 -8.58
C LEU A 232 8.70 -16.70 -9.32
N THR A 233 8.08 -17.79 -9.76
CA THR A 233 8.78 -18.81 -10.55
C THR A 233 9.18 -18.26 -11.93
N ALA A 234 8.35 -17.42 -12.55
CA ALA A 234 8.64 -16.79 -13.85
C ALA A 234 9.65 -15.63 -13.79
N MET A 235 10.05 -15.18 -12.60
CA MET A 235 11.02 -14.09 -12.42
C MET A 235 12.47 -14.45 -12.81
N ASP A 236 12.75 -15.69 -13.24
CA ASP A 236 14.06 -16.08 -13.79
C ASP A 236 14.48 -15.22 -15.00
N THR A 237 13.50 -14.75 -15.76
CA THR A 237 13.76 -13.80 -16.84
C THR A 237 14.08 -12.43 -16.23
N PRO A 238 15.26 -11.83 -16.46
CA PRO A 238 15.56 -10.50 -15.96
C PRO A 238 14.63 -9.43 -16.57
N LEU A 239 14.56 -8.26 -15.94
CA LEU A 239 14.02 -7.08 -16.61
C LEU A 239 14.98 -6.65 -17.74
N PRO A 240 14.47 -6.02 -18.82
CA PRO A 240 15.34 -5.46 -19.85
C PRO A 240 16.26 -4.39 -19.24
N PRO A 241 17.46 -4.18 -19.81
CA PRO A 241 18.32 -3.07 -19.39
C PRO A 241 17.57 -1.75 -19.61
N TRP A 242 17.45 -0.96 -18.54
CA TRP A 242 16.73 0.31 -18.56
C TRP A 242 17.58 1.40 -17.91
N SER A 243 17.62 2.58 -18.54
CA SER A 243 18.32 3.75 -18.04
C SER A 243 17.45 5.01 -18.16
N PRO A 244 17.51 5.95 -17.20
CA PRO A 244 16.86 7.25 -17.33
C PRO A 244 17.33 7.98 -18.59
N GLY A 245 16.47 8.76 -19.24
CA GLY A 245 16.86 9.49 -20.44
C GLY A 245 16.91 8.65 -21.73
N GLY A 246 16.86 7.32 -21.65
CA GLY A 246 16.89 6.43 -22.81
C GLY A 246 15.71 6.64 -23.78
N SER A 247 15.92 6.28 -25.05
CA SER A 247 14.87 6.30 -26.09
C SER A 247 14.14 4.95 -26.23
N ASP A 248 14.36 4.02 -25.30
CA ASP A 248 13.77 2.68 -25.34
C ASP A 248 12.43 2.65 -24.62
N ASP A 249 11.39 3.03 -25.36
CA ASP A 249 10.01 3.00 -24.90
C ASP A 249 9.56 1.56 -24.59
N ALA A 250 10.10 0.56 -25.28
CA ALA A 250 9.75 -0.85 -25.07
C ALA A 250 10.28 -1.35 -23.72
N ALA A 251 11.54 -1.07 -23.39
CA ALA A 251 12.11 -1.40 -22.08
C ALA A 251 11.35 -0.68 -20.95
N THR A 252 10.98 0.59 -21.15
CA THR A 252 10.21 1.36 -20.18
C THR A 252 8.84 0.74 -19.91
N VAL A 253 8.09 0.39 -20.97
CA VAL A 253 6.78 -0.26 -20.85
C VAL A 253 6.89 -1.61 -20.13
N GLU A 254 7.90 -2.40 -20.47
CA GLU A 254 8.12 -3.72 -19.86
C GLU A 254 8.46 -3.62 -18.36
N VAL A 255 9.34 -2.67 -17.98
CA VAL A 255 9.67 -2.40 -16.57
C VAL A 255 8.44 -1.98 -15.79
N LEU A 256 7.63 -1.05 -16.32
CA LEU A 256 6.40 -0.60 -15.68
C LEU A 256 5.40 -1.75 -15.49
N SER A 257 5.24 -2.58 -16.51
CA SER A 257 4.33 -3.72 -16.50
C SER A 257 4.76 -4.78 -15.48
N ARG A 258 5.94 -5.38 -15.66
CA ARG A 258 6.41 -6.49 -14.82
C ARG A 258 6.81 -6.05 -13.42
N GLY A 259 7.49 -4.91 -13.29
CA GLY A 259 7.80 -4.34 -11.98
C GLY A 259 6.54 -3.94 -11.21
N GLY A 260 5.56 -3.34 -11.89
CA GLY A 260 4.27 -3.01 -11.30
C GLY A 260 3.50 -4.25 -10.83
N GLN A 261 3.48 -5.29 -11.67
CA GLN A 261 2.88 -6.58 -11.32
C GLN A 261 3.59 -7.23 -10.12
N ALA A 262 4.92 -7.16 -10.05
CA ALA A 262 5.69 -7.68 -8.92
C ALA A 262 5.27 -7.03 -7.61
N LEU A 263 5.25 -5.70 -7.54
CA LEU A 263 4.83 -4.98 -6.32
C LEU A 263 3.38 -5.27 -5.94
N LYS A 264 2.47 -5.33 -6.93
CA LYS A 264 1.07 -5.70 -6.70
C LYS A 264 0.95 -7.10 -6.12
N MET A 265 1.69 -8.06 -6.68
CA MET A 265 1.66 -9.46 -6.22
C MET A 265 2.21 -9.59 -4.82
N MET A 266 3.29 -8.89 -4.48
CA MET A 266 3.87 -8.90 -3.14
C MET A 266 2.93 -8.29 -2.10
N LYS A 267 2.29 -7.17 -2.43
CA LYS A 267 1.21 -6.63 -1.60
C LYS A 267 0.09 -7.66 -1.39
N ALA A 268 -0.32 -8.35 -2.45
CA ALA A 268 -1.35 -9.38 -2.37
C ALA A 268 -0.93 -10.59 -1.51
N VAL A 269 0.34 -11.03 -1.57
CA VAL A 269 0.88 -12.09 -0.70
C VAL A 269 0.78 -11.67 0.76
N ARG A 270 1.26 -10.47 1.11
CA ARG A 270 1.17 -9.95 2.48
C ARG A 270 -0.27 -9.89 2.99
N GLU A 271 -1.17 -9.31 2.20
CA GLU A 271 -2.59 -9.22 2.53
C GLU A 271 -3.24 -10.61 2.68
N THR A 272 -2.81 -11.58 1.87
CA THR A 272 -3.31 -12.96 1.92
C THR A 272 -2.82 -13.70 3.16
N VAL A 273 -1.56 -13.54 3.55
CA VAL A 273 -1.04 -14.10 4.80
C VAL A 273 -1.77 -13.50 6.01
N ALA A 274 -2.01 -12.19 6.00
CA ALA A 274 -2.84 -11.53 7.02
C ALA A 274 -4.28 -12.05 7.03
N LEU A 275 -4.86 -12.31 5.86
CA LEU A 275 -6.21 -12.87 5.74
C LEU A 275 -6.28 -14.29 6.30
N ILE A 276 -5.26 -15.12 6.06
CA ILE A 276 -5.16 -16.49 6.61
C ILE A 276 -5.08 -16.44 8.13
N ASP A 277 -4.18 -15.63 8.71
CA ASP A 277 -4.06 -15.46 10.16
C ASP A 277 -5.38 -15.05 10.80
N ASN A 278 -6.03 -14.04 10.22
CA ASN A 278 -7.33 -13.58 10.69
C ASN A 278 -8.40 -14.67 10.59
N ALA A 279 -8.44 -15.44 9.49
CA ALA A 279 -9.38 -16.55 9.35
C ALA A 279 -9.15 -17.66 10.40
N GLN A 280 -7.89 -17.94 10.78
CA GLN A 280 -7.61 -18.84 11.90
C GLN A 280 -8.13 -18.28 13.22
N ARG A 281 -7.99 -16.97 13.46
CA ARG A 281 -8.57 -16.30 14.64
C ARG A 281 -10.09 -16.39 14.67
N PHE A 282 -10.76 -16.32 13.51
CA PHE A 282 -12.21 -16.50 13.42
C PHE A 282 -12.63 -17.89 13.92
N LEU A 283 -11.84 -18.91 13.59
CA LEU A 283 -12.06 -20.29 14.05
C LEU A 283 -11.60 -20.55 15.49
N SER A 284 -11.09 -19.53 16.19
CA SER A 284 -10.65 -19.69 17.57
C SER A 284 -11.81 -19.95 18.53
N SER A 285 -11.51 -20.65 19.63
CA SER A 285 -12.46 -20.86 20.72
C SER A 285 -13.00 -19.54 21.29
N PHE A 286 -12.19 -18.48 21.31
CA PHE A 286 -12.61 -17.16 21.75
C PHE A 286 -13.73 -16.60 20.85
N THR A 287 -13.52 -16.57 19.53
CA THR A 287 -14.50 -16.02 18.59
C THR A 287 -15.78 -16.83 18.55
N MET A 288 -15.68 -18.16 18.57
CA MET A 288 -16.84 -19.05 18.66
C MET A 288 -17.64 -18.81 19.94
N SER A 289 -16.98 -18.76 21.10
CA SER A 289 -17.66 -18.48 22.39
C SER A 289 -18.30 -17.09 22.41
N LEU A 290 -17.65 -16.10 21.79
CA LEU A 290 -18.18 -14.74 21.66
C LEU A 290 -19.45 -14.73 20.81
N LEU A 291 -19.46 -15.43 19.67
CA LEU A 291 -20.65 -15.57 18.82
C LEU A 291 -21.78 -16.29 19.55
N GLU A 292 -21.51 -17.39 20.25
CA GLU A 292 -22.53 -18.07 21.05
C GLU A 292 -23.10 -17.18 22.16
N ARG A 293 -22.25 -16.44 22.87
CA ARG A 293 -22.69 -15.48 23.88
C ARG A 293 -23.56 -14.40 23.26
N TRP A 294 -23.17 -13.87 22.11
CA TRP A 294 -23.97 -12.89 21.38
C TRP A 294 -25.32 -13.49 20.97
N GLY A 295 -25.35 -14.68 20.39
CA GLY A 295 -26.57 -15.38 19.98
C GLY A 295 -27.55 -15.74 21.10
N ARG A 296 -27.14 -15.68 22.37
CA ARG A 296 -28.03 -15.83 23.55
C ARG A 296 -28.72 -14.53 23.95
N ASN A 297 -28.33 -13.39 23.39
CA ASN A 297 -28.95 -12.10 23.68
C ASN A 297 -30.15 -11.87 22.76
N GLU A 298 -31.23 -11.32 23.32
CA GLU A 298 -32.48 -11.03 22.60
C GLU A 298 -32.33 -10.06 21.43
N GLN A 299 -31.27 -9.26 21.44
CA GLN A 299 -30.95 -8.28 20.39
C GLN A 299 -30.05 -8.83 19.29
N SER A 300 -29.61 -10.09 19.42
CA SER A 300 -28.92 -10.76 18.34
C SER A 300 -29.91 -11.12 17.22
N PRO A 301 -29.45 -11.31 15.98
CA PRO A 301 -30.33 -11.76 14.90
C PRO A 301 -30.75 -13.24 15.05
N PHE A 302 -30.27 -13.92 16.10
CA PHE A 302 -30.48 -15.33 16.35
C PHE A 302 -31.56 -15.54 17.41
N ARG A 303 -32.48 -16.45 17.15
CA ARG A 303 -33.31 -17.09 18.17
C ARG A 303 -32.49 -18.12 18.96
N SER A 304 -31.59 -18.82 18.27
CA SER A 304 -30.59 -19.69 18.88
C SER A 304 -29.36 -19.78 17.98
N LEU A 305 -28.19 -19.85 18.61
CA LEU A 305 -26.92 -20.09 17.94
C LEU A 305 -26.05 -21.01 18.81
N THR A 306 -25.61 -22.10 18.20
CA THR A 306 -24.55 -22.98 18.70
C THR A 306 -23.48 -22.98 17.64
N PHE A 307 -22.27 -22.57 18.01
CA PHE A 307 -21.14 -22.51 17.11
C PHE A 307 -19.89 -22.87 17.91
N THR A 308 -19.53 -24.14 17.91
CA THR A 308 -18.46 -24.69 18.75
C THR A 308 -17.52 -25.56 17.94
N GLN A 309 -16.26 -25.63 18.37
CA GLN A 309 -15.29 -26.56 17.85
C GLN A 309 -14.94 -27.60 18.91
N THR A 310 -15.10 -28.89 18.57
CA THR A 310 -14.66 -30.01 19.41
C THR A 310 -13.65 -30.85 18.61
N GLY A 311 -12.39 -30.79 19.01
CA GLY A 311 -11.30 -31.41 18.27
C GLY A 311 -11.22 -30.85 16.83
N LYS A 312 -11.42 -31.72 15.84
CA LYS A 312 -11.37 -31.40 14.41
C LYS A 312 -12.75 -31.18 13.78
N GLN A 313 -13.78 -30.93 14.60
CA GLN A 313 -15.15 -30.74 14.12
C GLN A 313 -15.70 -29.40 14.61
N ILE A 314 -16.30 -28.66 13.68
CA ILE A 314 -17.08 -27.47 13.95
C ILE A 314 -18.55 -27.85 13.88
N LEU A 315 -19.26 -27.71 15.00
CA LEU A 315 -20.69 -27.85 15.08
C LEU A 315 -21.33 -26.45 15.01
N LEU A 316 -22.10 -26.23 13.95
CA LEU A 316 -22.92 -25.06 13.75
C LEU A 316 -24.40 -25.46 13.75
N ARG A 317 -25.20 -24.80 14.59
CA ARG A 317 -26.66 -24.82 14.53
C ARG A 317 -27.18 -23.43 14.80
N SER A 318 -27.96 -22.87 13.89
CA SER A 318 -28.54 -21.54 14.08
C SER A 318 -29.99 -21.49 13.65
N VAL A 319 -30.81 -20.76 14.41
CA VAL A 319 -32.16 -20.36 14.03
C VAL A 319 -32.21 -18.85 14.06
N SER A 320 -32.48 -18.22 12.92
CA SER A 320 -32.51 -16.77 12.76
C SER A 320 -33.65 -16.35 11.83
N PHE A 321 -33.80 -15.05 11.58
CA PHE A 321 -34.72 -14.58 10.55
C PHE A 321 -34.31 -15.01 9.12
N ALA A 322 -33.03 -15.36 8.92
CA ALA A 322 -32.52 -15.82 7.63
C ALA A 322 -32.79 -17.31 7.37
N GLY A 323 -33.26 -18.06 8.39
CA GLY A 323 -33.59 -19.47 8.30
C GLY A 323 -32.97 -20.31 9.41
N GLU A 324 -33.13 -21.62 9.25
CA GLU A 324 -32.47 -22.64 10.07
C GLU A 324 -31.28 -23.20 9.32
N HIS A 325 -30.13 -23.24 9.98
CA HIS A 325 -28.88 -23.71 9.39
C HIS A 325 -28.21 -24.73 10.30
N TYR A 326 -27.60 -25.74 9.69
CA TYR A 326 -26.88 -26.79 10.40
C TYR A 326 -25.63 -27.18 9.61
N ALA A 327 -24.48 -27.21 10.27
CA ALA A 327 -23.26 -27.77 9.70
C ALA A 327 -22.46 -28.54 10.76
N ASN A 328 -21.81 -29.61 10.33
CA ASN A 328 -20.79 -30.35 11.05
C ASN A 328 -19.54 -30.43 10.14
N ALA A 329 -18.77 -29.35 10.13
CA ALA A 329 -17.61 -29.19 9.24
C ALA A 329 -16.34 -29.77 9.86
N LEU A 330 -15.56 -30.51 9.07
CA LEU A 330 -14.25 -31.00 9.47
C LEU A 330 -13.20 -29.90 9.34
N VAL A 331 -12.33 -29.78 10.34
CA VAL A 331 -11.19 -28.88 10.39
C VAL A 331 -9.90 -29.68 10.20
N PRO A 332 -9.27 -29.64 9.01
CA PRO A 332 -8.00 -30.33 8.78
C PRO A 332 -6.90 -29.78 9.70
N ASP A 333 -5.92 -30.61 10.05
CA ASP A 333 -4.80 -30.18 10.91
C ASP A 333 -4.06 -28.96 10.36
N ALA A 334 -3.95 -28.86 9.04
CA ALA A 334 -3.33 -27.72 8.37
C ALA A 334 -4.04 -26.38 8.70
N ALA A 335 -5.36 -26.36 8.89
CA ALA A 335 -6.06 -25.12 9.29
C ALA A 335 -5.69 -24.64 10.71
N LEU A 336 -5.14 -25.54 11.54
CA LEU A 336 -4.73 -25.29 12.93
C LEU A 336 -3.21 -25.03 13.05
N MET A 337 -2.44 -25.19 11.97
CA MET A 337 -1.00 -24.92 11.98
C MET A 337 -0.72 -23.43 12.11
N THR A 338 0.30 -23.07 12.89
CA THR A 338 0.72 -21.66 13.00
C THR A 338 1.39 -21.20 11.71
N LEU A 339 1.04 -20.00 11.25
CA LEU A 339 1.76 -19.37 10.15
C LEU A 339 3.22 -19.09 10.54
N PRO A 340 4.17 -19.20 9.60
CA PRO A 340 5.58 -18.99 9.88
C PRO A 340 5.96 -17.52 10.12
N TYR A 341 5.03 -16.58 9.93
CA TYR A 341 5.28 -15.14 10.08
C TYR A 341 4.09 -14.44 10.72
N HIS A 342 4.36 -13.41 11.52
CA HIS A 342 3.33 -12.49 11.97
C HIS A 342 3.00 -11.49 10.84
N PRO A 343 1.73 -11.33 10.44
CA PRO A 343 1.36 -10.50 9.30
C PRO A 343 1.84 -9.05 9.38
N ASP A 344 1.82 -8.47 10.59
CA ASP A 344 2.22 -7.08 10.84
C ASP A 344 3.71 -6.81 10.62
N THR A 345 4.52 -7.88 10.62
CA THR A 345 5.97 -7.80 10.43
C THR A 345 6.39 -8.17 9.02
N LEU A 346 5.48 -8.61 8.15
CA LEU A 346 5.79 -9.06 6.81
C LEU A 346 5.79 -7.89 5.81
N ASP A 347 6.97 -7.41 5.46
CA ASP A 347 7.25 -6.65 4.26
C ASP A 347 7.96 -7.58 3.27
N PRO A 348 7.31 -7.98 2.17
CA PRO A 348 7.92 -8.81 1.14
C PRO A 348 9.17 -8.20 0.49
N LEU A 349 9.37 -6.88 0.62
CA LEU A 349 10.55 -6.19 0.10
C LEU A 349 11.66 -6.05 1.14
N THR A 350 11.35 -5.91 2.43
CA THR A 350 12.34 -5.50 3.43
C THR A 350 12.43 -6.34 4.70
N SER A 351 11.39 -7.09 5.08
CA SER A 351 11.42 -7.84 6.33
C SER A 351 12.39 -8.99 6.29
N GLU A 352 13.37 -9.01 7.18
CA GLU A 352 14.16 -10.22 7.43
C GLU A 352 13.25 -11.36 7.89
N ARG A 353 13.69 -12.62 7.68
CA ARG A 353 13.08 -13.77 8.35
C ARG A 353 13.16 -13.52 9.86
N PRO A 354 12.04 -13.43 10.60
CA PRO A 354 12.12 -13.54 12.05
C PRO A 354 12.60 -14.96 12.33
N LEU A 355 13.66 -15.09 13.13
CA LEU A 355 14.07 -16.36 13.72
C LEU A 355 12.95 -16.95 14.59
#